data_AF-A0A2V6H3N7-F1
#
_entry.id   AF-A0A2V6H3N7-F1
#
_cell.length_a   1.000
_cell.length_b   1.000
_cell.length_c   1.000
_cell.angle_alpha   90.00
_cell.angle_beta   90.00
_cell.angle_gamma   90.00
#
_symmetry.space_group_name_H-M   'P 1'
#
loop_
_entity.id
_entity.type
_entity.pdbx_description
1 polymer ?
#
loop_
_entity_poly.entity_id
_entity_poly.type
_entity_poly.pdbx_seq_one_letter_code
_entity_poly.pdbx_strand_id
1 'polypeptide(L)'
;MCGSRSLIEWLINRARSFIYSTAPPSALVAAARAAINFLASPEGEQRRLLLWQRIKLMQELLPVRSATANRPDKNAGHASSAIFPRRVGDEQAAIDLAEALQNQGFSSRRSVTRLWPKVPRDCSLP
;
A
#
# COMPACT_ATOMS: atom_id res chain seq x y z
N MET A 1 -3.64 8.57 -15.35
CA MET A 1 -4.84 7.82 -15.80
C MET A 1 -4.52 7.15 -17.12
N CYS A 2 -5.03 5.94 -17.35
CA CYS A 2 -4.91 5.22 -18.61
C CYS A 2 -6.32 4.96 -19.12
N GLY A 3 -6.58 5.20 -20.40
CA GLY A 3 -7.93 5.10 -20.97
C GLY A 3 -7.93 5.31 -22.48
N SER A 4 -9.12 5.47 -23.06
CA SER A 4 -9.24 5.72 -24.50
C SER A 4 -8.66 7.09 -24.87
N ARG A 5 -8.21 7.23 -26.13
CA ARG A 5 -7.68 8.50 -26.64
C ARG A 5 -8.69 9.64 -26.49
N SER A 6 -9.96 9.39 -26.78
CA SER A 6 -11.03 10.38 -26.63
C SER A 6 -11.21 10.85 -25.17
N LEU A 7 -11.09 9.94 -24.20
CA LEU A 7 -11.16 10.30 -22.78
C LEU A 7 -9.94 11.14 -22.36
N ILE A 8 -8.74 10.78 -22.84
CA ILE A 8 -7.50 11.51 -22.55
C ILE A 8 -7.58 12.93 -23.11
N GLU A 9 -7.95 13.10 -24.38
CA GLU A 9 -8.11 14.41 -25.03
C GLU A 9 -9.14 15.27 -24.30
N TRP A 10 -10.26 14.67 -23.89
CA TRP A 10 -11.28 15.38 -23.11
C TRP A 10 -10.74 15.85 -21.75
N LEU A 11 -10.02 14.98 -21.03
CA LEU A 11 -9.43 15.32 -19.73
C LEU A 11 -8.35 16.41 -19.84
N ILE A 12 -7.48 16.35 -20.86
CA ILE A 12 -6.45 17.36 -21.09
C ILE A 12 -7.06 18.75 -21.27
N ASN A 13 -8.18 18.83 -21.98
CA ASN A 13 -8.84 20.11 -22.28
C ASN A 13 -9.83 20.59 -21.20
N ARG A 14 -10.29 19.70 -20.30
CA ARG A 14 -11.36 20.03 -19.34
C ARG A 14 -10.94 19.97 -17.87
N ALA A 15 -9.92 19.21 -17.51
CA ALA A 15 -9.53 19.01 -16.12
C ALA A 15 -8.73 20.21 -15.60
N ARG A 16 -9.38 21.08 -14.80
CA ARG A 16 -8.74 22.27 -14.19
C ARG A 16 -7.48 21.92 -13.38
N SER A 17 -7.50 20.82 -12.64
CA SER A 17 -6.36 20.35 -11.85
C SER A 17 -5.17 19.90 -12.72
N PHE A 18 -5.38 19.58 -13.99
CA PHE A 18 -4.32 19.28 -14.94
C PHE A 18 -3.81 20.56 -15.62
N ILE A 19 -4.73 21.41 -16.10
CA ILE A 19 -4.41 22.63 -16.85
C ILE A 19 -3.68 23.68 -16.00
N TYR A 20 -4.09 23.85 -14.74
CA TYR A 20 -3.53 24.86 -13.84
C TYR A 20 -2.48 24.29 -12.87
N SER A 21 -1.92 23.10 -13.16
CA SER A 21 -0.83 22.52 -12.39
C SER A 21 0.47 22.56 -13.19
N THR A 22 1.58 22.80 -12.50
CA THR A 22 2.90 22.71 -13.10
C THR A 22 3.21 21.27 -13.49
N ALA A 23 3.75 21.06 -14.68
CA ALA A 23 4.21 19.75 -15.12
C ALA A 23 5.34 19.24 -14.20
N PRO A 24 5.44 17.90 -13.98
CA PRO A 24 6.52 17.33 -13.20
C PRO A 24 7.88 17.58 -13.90
N PRO A 25 8.98 17.74 -13.14
CA PRO A 25 10.33 17.82 -13.68
C PRO A 25 10.64 16.66 -14.64
N SER A 26 11.34 16.96 -15.73
CA SER A 26 11.71 15.99 -16.77
C SER A 26 12.49 14.78 -16.21
N ALA A 27 13.34 15.01 -15.21
CA ALA A 27 14.08 13.96 -14.51
C ALA A 27 13.15 12.93 -13.83
N LEU A 28 12.05 13.38 -13.20
CA LEU A 28 11.08 12.48 -12.57
C LEU A 28 10.31 11.66 -13.60
N VAL A 29 9.97 12.28 -14.75
CA VAL A 29 9.31 11.58 -15.86
C VAL A 29 10.23 10.50 -16.45
N ALA A 30 11.51 10.82 -16.65
CA ALA A 30 12.50 9.87 -17.14
C ALA A 30 12.70 8.70 -16.16
N ALA A 31 12.82 8.99 -14.86
CA ALA A 31 12.94 7.97 -13.81
C ALA A 31 11.70 7.06 -13.75
N ALA A 32 10.50 7.63 -13.79
CA ALA A 32 9.25 6.87 -13.80
C ALA A 32 9.16 5.97 -15.05
N ARG A 33 9.55 6.47 -16.23
CA ARG A 33 9.55 5.69 -17.46
C ARG A 33 10.55 4.53 -17.40
N ALA A 34 11.76 4.79 -16.89
CA ALA A 34 12.77 3.74 -16.68
C ALA A 34 12.28 2.68 -15.68
N ALA A 35 11.63 3.08 -14.58
CA ALA A 35 11.06 2.18 -13.60
C ALA A 35 9.96 1.28 -14.19
N ILE A 36 9.05 1.84 -15.00
CA ILE A 36 8.00 1.06 -15.68
C ILE A 36 8.62 0.05 -16.67
N ASN A 37 9.58 0.49 -17.48
CA ASN A 37 10.27 -0.37 -18.43
C ASN A 37 11.02 -1.51 -17.72
N PHE A 38 11.67 -1.21 -16.59
CA PHE A 38 12.32 -2.21 -15.75
C PHE A 38 11.31 -3.18 -15.12
N LEU A 39 10.14 -2.70 -14.67
CA LEU A 39 9.10 -3.59 -14.16
C LEU A 39 8.52 -4.49 -15.25
N ALA A 40 8.51 -4.06 -16.52
CA ALA A 40 8.07 -4.86 -17.65
C ALA A 40 9.11 -5.89 -18.12
N SER A 41 10.36 -5.81 -17.65
CA SER A 41 11.43 -6.73 -18.03
C SER A 41 11.36 -8.06 -17.25
N PRO A 42 12.10 -9.10 -17.68
CA PRO A 42 12.20 -10.37 -16.95
C PRO A 42 12.70 -10.21 -15.51
N GLU A 43 13.64 -9.29 -15.26
CA GLU A 43 14.14 -8.98 -13.92
C GLU A 43 13.04 -8.38 -13.04
N GLY A 44 12.15 -7.58 -13.62
CA GLY A 44 10.96 -7.06 -12.96
C GLY A 44 10.00 -8.18 -12.54
N GLU A 45 9.79 -9.19 -13.39
CA GLU A 45 8.98 -10.37 -13.06
C GLU A 45 9.61 -11.18 -11.92
N GLN A 46 10.92 -11.42 -11.97
CA GLN A 46 11.63 -12.12 -10.88
C GLN A 46 11.44 -11.41 -9.53
N ARG A 47 11.49 -10.07 -9.49
CA ARG A 47 11.24 -9.31 -8.27
C ARG A 47 9.80 -9.42 -7.79
N ARG A 48 8.81 -9.50 -8.69
CA ARG A 48 7.41 -9.77 -8.31
C ARG A 48 7.25 -11.15 -7.70
N LEU A 49 7.86 -12.18 -8.30
CA LEU A 49 7.83 -13.54 -7.76
C LEU A 49 8.46 -13.61 -6.38
N LEU A 50 9.63 -12.97 -6.19
CA LEU A 50 10.28 -12.88 -4.89
C LEU A 50 9.42 -12.15 -3.86
N LEU A 51 8.73 -11.08 -4.26
CA LEU A 51 7.78 -10.38 -3.39
C LEU A 51 6.66 -11.33 -2.95
N TRP A 52 6.06 -12.09 -3.87
CA TRP A 52 5.01 -13.06 -3.55
C TRP A 52 5.49 -14.18 -2.64
N GLN A 53 6.72 -14.66 -2.81
CA GLN A 53 7.32 -15.65 -1.90
C GLN A 53 7.47 -15.08 -0.49
N ARG A 54 7.96 -13.84 -0.36
CA ARG A 54 8.10 -13.16 0.93
C ARG A 54 6.75 -12.88 1.59
N ILE A 55 5.73 -12.54 0.80
CA ILE A 55 4.36 -12.37 1.30
C ILE A 55 3.88 -13.67 1.93
N LYS A 56 4.02 -14.81 1.24
CA LYS A 56 3.64 -16.13 1.77
C LYS A 56 4.36 -16.46 3.07
N LEU A 57 5.69 -16.29 3.09
CA LEU A 57 6.50 -16.49 4.29
C LEU A 57 6.02 -15.61 5.44
N MET A 58 5.77 -14.33 5.18
CA MET A 58 5.29 -13.40 6.21
C MET A 58 3.91 -13.79 6.75
N GLN A 59 3.02 -14.35 5.92
CA GLN A 59 1.74 -14.89 6.40
C GLN A 59 1.90 -16.10 7.31
N GLU A 60 2.87 -16.98 7.02
CA GLU A 60 3.16 -18.17 7.84
C GLU A 60 3.74 -17.78 9.20
N LEU A 61 4.67 -16.82 9.23
CA LEU A 61 5.32 -16.37 10.47
C LEU A 61 4.47 -15.41 11.31
N LEU A 62 3.66 -14.59 10.66
CA LEU A 62 2.75 -13.64 11.30
C LEU A 62 1.34 -14.01 10.86
N PRO A 63 0.71 -15.02 11.49
CA PRO A 63 -0.68 -15.32 11.22
C PRO A 63 -1.49 -14.08 11.54
N VAL A 64 -1.87 -13.37 10.48
CA VAL A 64 -2.71 -12.19 10.60
C VAL A 64 -4.04 -12.74 11.11
N ARG A 65 -4.31 -12.57 12.41
CA ARG A 65 -5.67 -12.54 12.93
C ARG A 65 -6.33 -11.33 12.31
N SER A 66 -6.64 -11.46 11.03
CA SER A 66 -7.34 -10.45 10.30
C SER A 66 -8.68 -10.35 11.01
N ALA A 67 -9.03 -9.16 11.48
CA ALA A 67 -10.40 -8.92 11.94
C ALA A 67 -11.43 -9.09 10.79
N THR A 68 -10.96 -9.39 9.57
CA THR A 68 -11.77 -9.91 8.45
C THR A 68 -12.07 -11.40 8.56
N ALA A 69 -11.64 -12.12 9.60
CA ALA A 69 -12.14 -13.46 9.91
C ALA A 69 -13.67 -13.49 10.13
N ASN A 70 -14.30 -12.34 10.36
CA ASN A 70 -15.75 -12.19 10.48
C ASN A 70 -16.44 -11.61 9.22
N ARG A 71 -15.69 -11.42 8.12
CA ARG A 71 -16.30 -11.12 6.82
C ARG A 71 -16.44 -12.46 6.08
N PRO A 72 -17.66 -12.86 5.67
CA PRO A 72 -17.88 -14.13 4.99
C PRO A 72 -17.51 -14.03 3.51
N ASP A 73 -16.36 -13.42 3.19
CA ASP A 73 -15.75 -13.54 1.88
C ASP A 73 -14.81 -14.75 1.90
N LYS A 74 -15.26 -15.82 1.24
CA LYS A 74 -14.63 -17.14 1.11
C LYS A 74 -13.23 -17.14 0.44
N ASN A 75 -12.57 -15.99 0.37
CA ASN A 75 -11.23 -15.79 -0.21
C ASN A 75 -10.17 -15.38 0.84
N ALA A 76 -10.47 -15.51 2.13
CA ALA A 76 -9.55 -15.22 3.25
C ALA A 76 -8.35 -16.20 3.40
N GLY A 77 -8.05 -17.00 2.37
CA GLY A 77 -6.94 -17.97 2.36
C GLY A 77 -5.65 -17.48 1.70
N HIS A 78 -5.65 -16.32 1.04
CA HIS A 78 -4.45 -15.78 0.39
C HIS A 78 -4.33 -14.30 0.72
N ALA A 79 -3.20 -13.85 1.27
CA ALA A 79 -2.89 -12.43 1.31
C ALA A 79 -2.78 -11.98 -0.14
N SER A 80 -3.83 -11.35 -0.63
CA SER A 80 -3.94 -10.86 -2.00
C SER A 80 -3.12 -9.59 -2.23
N SER A 81 -2.40 -9.10 -1.22
CA SER A 81 -1.63 -7.86 -1.29
C SER A 81 -0.35 -7.91 -0.46
N ALA A 82 0.60 -7.04 -0.81
CA ALA A 82 1.86 -6.83 -0.08
C ALA A 82 1.72 -6.00 1.22
N ILE A 83 0.48 -5.69 1.64
CA ILE A 83 0.20 -4.84 2.81
C ILE A 83 -0.38 -5.72 3.92
N PHE A 84 0.24 -5.68 5.09
CA PHE A 84 -0.13 -6.47 6.27
C PHE A 84 -0.69 -5.57 7.39
N PRO A 85 -2.00 -5.27 7.39
CA PRO A 85 -2.58 -4.44 8.43
C PRO A 85 -2.65 -5.18 9.76
N ARG A 86 -1.97 -4.66 10.78
CA ARG A 86 -2.10 -5.12 12.17
C ARG A 86 -3.03 -4.18 12.92
N ARG A 87 -4.18 -4.69 13.39
CA ARG A 87 -5.02 -3.95 14.32
C ARG A 87 -4.41 -4.01 15.72
N VAL A 88 -4.26 -2.84 16.32
CA VAL A 88 -3.78 -2.60 17.67
C VAL A 88 -4.84 -1.69 18.27
N GLY A 89 -5.52 -2.15 19.33
CA GLY A 89 -6.82 -1.65 19.76
C GLY A 89 -6.90 -0.12 19.88
N ASP A 90 -6.45 0.42 21.02
CA ASP A 90 -6.49 1.85 21.27
C ASP A 90 -5.31 2.60 20.61
N GLU A 91 -5.48 3.90 20.42
CA GLU A 91 -4.50 4.81 19.83
C GLU A 91 -3.17 4.80 20.58
N GLN A 92 -3.19 4.82 21.93
CA GLN A 92 -1.96 4.77 22.72
C GLN A 92 -1.22 3.45 22.55
N ALA A 93 -1.94 2.32 22.59
CA ALA A 93 -1.34 1.00 22.38
C ALA A 93 -0.67 0.89 20.99
N ALA A 94 -1.23 1.56 19.98
CA ALA A 94 -0.67 1.59 18.63
C ALA A 94 0.61 2.44 18.53
N ILE A 95 0.73 3.51 19.33
CA ILE A 95 1.93 4.33 19.44
C ILE A 95 3.01 3.56 20.21
N ASP A 96 2.66 2.97 21.34
CA ASP A 96 3.58 2.18 22.18
C ASP A 96 4.18 1.00 21.40
N LEU A 97 3.34 0.31 20.61
CA LEU A 97 3.82 -0.78 19.75
C LEU A 97 4.78 -0.26 18.67
N ALA A 98 4.49 0.88 18.05
CA ALA A 98 5.36 1.45 17.03
C ALA A 98 6.72 1.85 17.60
N GLU A 99 6.73 2.41 18.81
CA GLU A 99 7.95 2.76 19.53
C GLU A 99 8.75 1.53 19.96
N ALA A 100 8.08 0.49 20.48
CA ALA A 100 8.71 -0.78 20.82
C ALA A 100 9.38 -1.45 19.59
N LEU A 101 8.70 -1.43 18.44
CA LEU A 101 9.26 -1.95 17.18
C LEU A 101 10.45 -1.11 16.70
N GLN A 102 10.36 0.21 16.81
CA GLN A 102 11.45 1.11 16.43
C GLN A 102 12.70 0.88 17.30
N ASN A 103 12.52 0.66 18.61
CA ASN A 103 13.59 0.34 19.54
C ASN A 103 14.24 -1.03 19.24
N GLN A 104 13.50 -1.97 18.64
CA GLN A 104 14.02 -3.25 18.15
C GLN A 104 14.69 -3.16 16.76
N GLY A 105 14.85 -1.97 16.20
CA GLY A 105 15.46 -1.76 14.88
C GLY A 105 14.50 -1.94 13.70
N PHE A 106 13.22 -2.25 13.97
CA PHE A 106 12.19 -2.29 12.94
C PHE A 106 11.62 -0.88 12.73
N SER A 107 12.08 -0.21 11.68
CA SER A 107 11.53 1.09 11.29
C SER A 107 10.14 0.93 10.66
N SER A 108 9.11 0.75 11.48
CA SER A 108 7.77 1.12 11.07
C SER A 108 7.71 2.65 11.18
N ARG A 109 7.61 3.38 10.05
CA ARG A 109 7.42 4.83 10.14
C ARG A 109 6.16 5.08 10.97
N ARG A 110 6.24 5.98 11.96
CA ARG A 110 5.11 6.41 12.83
C ARG A 110 3.84 6.81 12.03
N SER A 111 4.00 7.15 10.75
CA SER A 111 2.92 7.42 9.79
C SER A 111 2.13 6.17 9.31
N VAL A 112 2.55 4.96 9.66
CA VAL A 112 1.85 3.70 9.31
C VAL A 112 0.82 3.33 10.38
N THR A 113 0.92 3.91 11.59
CA THR A 113 -0.17 3.92 12.57
C THR A 113 -1.28 4.81 12.03
N ARG A 114 -2.18 4.18 11.29
CA ARG A 114 -3.28 4.85 10.61
C ARG A 114 -4.34 5.17 11.68
N LEU A 115 -4.16 6.31 12.34
CA LEU A 115 -5.00 6.81 13.44
C LEU A 115 -6.16 7.65 12.90
N TRP A 116 -7.08 8.01 13.78
CA TRP A 116 -8.17 8.92 13.45
C TRP A 116 -7.62 10.26 12.91
N PRO A 117 -8.21 10.89 11.88
CA PRO A 117 -9.43 10.55 11.12
C PRO A 117 -9.22 9.57 9.95
N LYS A 118 -8.04 8.96 9.79
CA LYS A 118 -7.70 8.10 8.64
C LYS A 118 -8.25 6.68 8.78
N VAL A 119 -8.57 6.26 10.00
CA VAL A 119 -9.25 4.98 10.34
C VAL A 119 -10.32 5.28 11.40
N PRO A 120 -11.51 4.64 11.36
CA PRO A 120 -12.56 4.81 12.38
C PRO A 120 -12.07 4.51 13.81
N ARG A 121 -12.61 5.19 14.84
CA ARG A 121 -12.20 4.99 16.25
C ARG A 121 -12.59 3.61 16.76
N ASP A 122 -13.70 3.08 16.27
CA ASP A 122 -14.26 1.82 16.73
C ASP A 122 -13.72 0.67 15.88
N CYS A 123 -12.45 0.33 16.11
CA CYS A 123 -11.87 -0.94 15.71
C CYS A 123 -11.54 -1.81 16.94
N SER A 124 -12.34 -1.69 18.00
CA SER A 124 -12.41 -2.69 19.06
C SER A 124 -12.87 -4.02 18.45
N LEU A 125 -12.09 -5.07 18.71
CA LEU A 125 -12.53 -6.44 18.46
C LEU A 125 -13.74 -6.72 19.38
N PRO A 126 -14.78 -7.42 18.92
CA PRO A 126 -15.64 -8.16 19.86
C PRO A 126 -14.82 -9.24 20.58
#